data_AF-A0A495QMM0-F1
#
_entry.id   AF-A0A495QMM0-F1
#
_cell.length_a   1.000
_cell.length_b   1.000
_cell.length_c   1.000
_cell.angle_alpha   90.00
_cell.angle_beta   90.00
_cell.angle_gamma   90.00
#
_symmetry.space_group_name_H-M   'P 1'
#
loop_
_entity.id
_entity.type
_entity.pdbx_description
1 polymer ?
#
loop_
_entity_poly.entity_id
_entity_poly.type
_entity_poly.pdbx_seq_one_letter_code
_entity_poly.pdbx_strand_id
1 'polypeptide(L)'
;NGEWSADTENAINLTNTESLREHGGTRINCYGDLSPWETMISAEENYAHPRVSLTATVSDIVDAGSGEGLIGGCQFWNRPNPSEISDAIESYAESGDLDESFYAQGSWALTGVEFLAYYLGADRDDQAGGENNMTLLDDVYPNPYRYGYFVDFREPTSDEPEAVKYYVMGRASWEAPDIQGDQRTVYGCSDGDSKGVYKFVADEPIPEYDNTDDIAGTLYAPKITNDAANAAEAGQRNSPAQTPLEIEWMELGHATNGEAAEWIAEYDDITQADYITEHTEYSVDEIGTDVSVSDAVREADLTVLQSASGNQSYITNEDIVEWAEQYEANGPDGVDEELRRVPFLETRAAAKEIGASIEFNKAEGVDTVDNSQPGDFIYFGISEFNDALADDEGDVQLDRVDGGVVYRGVLESNYNVSTLEPVITGPDFTDSPEDADDALRNIDNVYTMRDGRVLCCEDGFGGPARSYPNDGLYVYQPKVTVSAESAAVSSGSTGSVPLTASSLPAGFSGARLTVSTSNPEVASITGVSFSDAVGLTESSISDDGSSATIRMADVDTNVRYFLNEPRERCLNATKQSLSV
;
A
#
# COMPACT_ATOMS: atom_id res chain seq x y z
N ASN A 1 -34.75 3.84 -15.64
CA ASN A 1 -34.77 2.37 -15.75
C ASN A 1 -33.72 1.71 -14.86
N GLY A 2 -33.13 2.42 -13.88
CA GLY A 2 -31.97 1.93 -13.13
C GLY A 2 -30.67 1.89 -13.94
N GLU A 3 -30.72 2.22 -15.22
CA GLU A 3 -29.55 2.31 -16.09
C GLU A 3 -28.86 3.65 -15.90
N TRP A 4 -27.55 3.59 -15.67
CA TRP A 4 -26.64 4.73 -15.73
C TRP A 4 -26.25 4.93 -17.20
N SER A 5 -26.19 6.17 -17.65
CA SER A 5 -25.66 6.52 -18.98
C SER A 5 -24.57 7.56 -18.81
N ALA A 6 -23.41 7.32 -19.40
CA ALA A 6 -22.35 8.32 -19.44
C ALA A 6 -22.84 9.56 -20.22
N ASP A 7 -22.56 10.74 -19.68
CA ASP A 7 -22.77 11.99 -20.39
C ASP A 7 -21.62 12.20 -21.37
N THR A 8 -21.74 11.64 -22.58
CA THR A 8 -20.65 11.71 -23.57
C THR A 8 -20.43 13.12 -24.12
N GLU A 9 -21.33 14.08 -23.86
CA GLU A 9 -21.14 15.47 -24.24
C GLU A 9 -20.20 16.19 -23.27
N ASN A 10 -20.23 15.83 -21.98
CA ASN A 10 -19.43 16.45 -20.92
C ASN A 10 -18.32 15.53 -20.38
N ALA A 11 -18.19 14.30 -20.86
CA ALA A 11 -17.11 13.39 -20.47
C ALA A 11 -15.77 13.87 -21.04
N ILE A 12 -14.82 14.16 -20.16
CA ILE A 12 -13.43 14.51 -20.52
C ILE A 12 -12.63 13.21 -20.64
N ASN A 13 -11.85 13.09 -21.72
CA ASN A 13 -10.87 12.02 -21.82
C ASN A 13 -9.60 12.41 -21.04
N LEU A 14 -9.58 12.11 -19.74
CA LEU A 14 -8.44 12.43 -18.85
C LEU A 14 -7.11 11.85 -19.36
N THR A 15 -7.16 10.72 -20.08
CA THR A 15 -5.95 10.08 -20.63
C THR A 15 -5.26 10.88 -21.75
N ASN A 16 -5.88 11.96 -22.23
CA ASN A 16 -5.40 12.75 -23.36
C ASN A 16 -5.22 14.25 -23.06
N THR A 17 -5.16 14.64 -21.78
CA THR A 17 -4.79 16.02 -21.39
C THR A 17 -3.29 16.26 -21.55
N GLU A 18 -2.87 17.52 -21.71
CA GLU A 18 -1.44 17.88 -21.80
C GLU A 18 -0.77 17.57 -20.45
N SER A 19 -1.42 17.96 -19.35
CA SER A 19 -0.93 17.72 -17.98
C SER A 19 -0.63 16.24 -17.67
N LEU A 20 -1.50 15.29 -18.04
CA LEU A 20 -1.18 13.87 -17.79
C LEU A 20 -0.09 13.34 -18.73
N ARG A 21 -0.01 13.86 -19.97
CA ARG A 21 1.02 13.47 -20.94
C ARG A 21 2.41 13.93 -20.50
N GLU A 22 2.53 15.07 -19.83
CA GLU A 22 3.79 15.56 -19.25
C GLU A 22 4.38 14.57 -18.23
N HIS A 23 3.54 13.75 -17.59
CA HIS A 23 3.98 12.68 -16.68
C HIS A 23 4.27 11.33 -17.36
N GLY A 24 4.22 11.25 -18.69
CA GLY A 24 4.33 9.99 -19.42
C GLY A 24 3.04 9.16 -19.46
N GLY A 25 1.89 9.75 -19.11
CA GLY A 25 0.62 9.05 -19.03
C GLY A 25 0.45 8.27 -17.73
N THR A 26 -0.41 7.24 -17.74
CA THR A 26 -0.65 6.37 -16.58
C THR A 26 -0.73 4.91 -17.02
N ARG A 27 -0.41 3.96 -16.13
CA ARG A 27 -0.30 2.54 -16.47
C ARG A 27 -0.90 1.63 -15.39
N ILE A 28 -1.74 0.69 -15.82
CA ILE A 28 -2.36 -0.36 -14.98
C ILE A 28 -3.02 0.27 -13.75
N ASN A 29 -3.97 1.18 -13.98
CA ASN A 29 -4.70 1.81 -12.88
C ASN A 29 -5.65 0.79 -12.24
N CYS A 30 -5.52 0.56 -10.93
CA CYS A 30 -6.44 -0.27 -10.16
C CYS A 30 -7.47 0.60 -9.42
N TYR A 31 -7.67 0.37 -8.12
CA TYR A 31 -8.57 1.15 -7.28
C TYR A 31 -8.10 2.61 -7.15
N GLY A 32 -8.99 3.41 -6.58
CA GLY A 32 -8.70 4.79 -6.25
C GLY A 32 -9.74 5.31 -5.27
N ASP A 33 -9.35 6.31 -4.51
CA ASP A 33 -10.18 6.86 -3.44
C ASP A 33 -10.42 8.36 -3.58
N LEU A 34 -11.48 8.84 -2.94
CA LEU A 34 -11.81 10.25 -2.88
C LEU A 34 -11.02 10.92 -1.75
N SER A 35 -10.11 11.82 -2.12
CA SER A 35 -9.30 12.54 -1.15
C SER A 35 -10.14 13.44 -0.22
N PRO A 36 -9.60 13.85 0.95
CA PRO A 36 -10.24 14.84 1.82
C PRO A 36 -10.48 16.22 1.17
N TRP A 37 -9.86 16.50 0.02
CA TRP A 37 -10.07 17.71 -0.79
C TRP A 37 -10.96 17.46 -2.02
N GLU A 38 -11.74 16.37 -2.00
CA GLU A 38 -12.78 16.02 -2.97
C GLU A 38 -12.28 15.80 -4.41
N THR A 39 -11.05 15.28 -4.55
CA THR A 39 -10.51 14.85 -5.85
C THR A 39 -10.31 13.34 -5.89
N MET A 40 -10.49 12.76 -7.07
CA MET A 40 -10.28 11.33 -7.28
C MET A 40 -8.78 11.06 -7.42
N ILE A 41 -8.27 10.11 -6.63
CA ILE A 41 -6.88 9.66 -6.70
C ILE A 41 -6.89 8.21 -7.13
N SER A 42 -6.29 7.91 -8.28
CA SER A 42 -6.12 6.55 -8.78
C SER A 42 -4.75 5.99 -8.41
N ALA A 43 -4.64 4.68 -8.24
CA ALA A 43 -3.38 3.99 -7.99
C ALA A 43 -2.88 3.26 -9.24
N GLU A 44 -1.61 3.45 -9.61
CA GLU A 44 -0.94 2.62 -10.62
C GLU A 44 -0.39 1.33 -9.99
N GLU A 45 -1.00 0.22 -10.38
CA GLU A 45 -0.66 -1.13 -9.95
C GLU A 45 0.45 -1.73 -10.84
N ASN A 46 1.62 -1.11 -10.79
CA ASN A 46 2.74 -1.48 -11.66
C ASN A 46 3.42 -2.80 -11.23
N TYR A 47 2.83 -3.95 -11.54
CA TYR A 47 3.35 -5.27 -11.16
C TYR A 47 4.78 -5.60 -11.62
N ALA A 48 5.30 -4.90 -12.64
CA ALA A 48 6.67 -5.08 -13.13
C ALA A 48 7.73 -4.32 -12.31
N HIS A 49 7.33 -3.59 -11.25
CA HIS A 49 8.26 -2.85 -10.39
C HIS A 49 9.30 -3.68 -9.60
N PRO A 50 9.15 -5.00 -9.31
CA PRO A 50 10.12 -5.73 -8.50
C PRO A 50 11.51 -5.80 -9.14
N ARG A 51 12.52 -5.33 -8.39
CA ARG A 51 13.96 -5.51 -8.67
C ARG A 51 14.46 -6.93 -8.34
N VAL A 52 13.92 -7.47 -7.25
CA VAL A 52 14.24 -8.79 -6.70
C VAL A 52 12.95 -9.58 -6.47
N SER A 53 13.00 -10.90 -6.62
CA SER A 53 11.86 -11.81 -6.54
C SER A 53 11.53 -12.23 -5.11
N LEU A 54 10.23 -12.38 -4.80
CA LEU A 54 9.70 -12.96 -3.56
C LEU A 54 10.27 -12.32 -2.30
N THR A 55 10.93 -13.05 -1.40
CA THR A 55 11.51 -12.56 -0.14
C THR A 55 12.97 -12.09 -0.28
N ALA A 56 13.63 -12.33 -1.42
CA ALA A 56 15.03 -11.99 -1.64
C ALA A 56 15.34 -10.49 -1.44
N THR A 57 16.58 -10.20 -1.03
CA THR A 57 17.16 -8.85 -0.90
C THR A 57 18.09 -8.54 -2.08
N VAL A 58 18.51 -7.28 -2.21
CA VAL A 58 19.52 -6.92 -3.22
C VAL A 58 20.89 -7.43 -2.80
N SER A 59 21.20 -7.43 -1.49
CA SER A 59 22.40 -8.09 -0.96
C SER A 59 22.53 -9.56 -1.38
N ASP A 60 21.43 -10.32 -1.43
CA ASP A 60 21.49 -11.73 -1.87
C ASP A 60 22.08 -11.87 -3.29
N ILE A 61 21.77 -10.95 -4.20
CA ILE A 61 22.33 -10.91 -5.56
C ILE A 61 23.81 -10.51 -5.52
N VAL A 62 24.14 -9.45 -4.79
CA VAL A 62 25.51 -8.91 -4.73
C VAL A 62 26.47 -9.92 -4.09
N ASP A 63 26.05 -10.60 -3.01
CA ASP A 63 26.82 -11.62 -2.32
C ASP A 63 27.00 -12.89 -3.16
N ALA A 64 25.97 -13.30 -3.92
CA ALA A 64 26.05 -14.41 -4.86
C ALA A 64 26.92 -14.08 -6.08
N GLY A 65 27.03 -12.79 -6.43
CA GLY A 65 27.67 -12.31 -7.64
C GLY A 65 26.87 -12.57 -8.92
N SER A 66 25.59 -12.93 -8.78
CA SER A 66 24.68 -13.31 -9.86
C SER A 66 23.23 -13.12 -9.40
N GLY A 67 22.37 -12.70 -10.33
CA GLY A 67 20.93 -12.52 -10.12
C GLY A 67 20.06 -13.72 -10.51
N GLU A 68 20.66 -14.83 -10.97
CA GLU A 68 19.93 -16.04 -11.35
C GLU A 68 19.02 -16.55 -10.21
N GLY A 69 17.73 -16.69 -10.47
CA GLY A 69 16.73 -17.10 -9.48
C GLY A 69 16.27 -16.00 -8.51
N LEU A 70 16.96 -14.86 -8.46
CA LEU A 70 16.72 -13.77 -7.50
C LEU A 70 16.17 -12.49 -8.15
N ILE A 71 16.42 -12.29 -9.45
CA ILE A 71 16.02 -11.09 -10.19
C ILE A 71 14.50 -11.00 -10.40
N GLY A 72 13.96 -9.78 -10.31
CA GLY A 72 12.57 -9.44 -10.66
C GLY A 72 12.43 -8.83 -12.07
N GLY A 73 11.19 -8.66 -12.53
CA GLY A 73 10.87 -8.25 -13.89
C GLY A 73 11.36 -6.85 -14.29
N CYS A 74 11.61 -5.94 -13.34
CA CYS A 74 11.98 -4.56 -13.67
C CYS A 74 13.34 -4.48 -14.42
N GLN A 75 14.21 -5.46 -14.20
CA GLN A 75 15.54 -5.56 -14.83
C GLN A 75 15.45 -5.67 -16.36
N PHE A 76 14.28 -6.02 -16.90
CA PHE A 76 14.08 -6.25 -18.33
C PHE A 76 13.14 -5.21 -18.96
N TRP A 77 12.93 -4.07 -18.31
CA TRP A 77 11.99 -3.06 -18.78
C TRP A 77 12.33 -2.51 -20.18
N ASN A 78 13.59 -2.18 -20.44
CA ASN A 78 14.09 -1.74 -21.74
C ASN A 78 14.66 -2.87 -22.61
N ARG A 79 14.41 -4.13 -22.25
CA ARG A 79 14.72 -5.25 -23.13
C ARG A 79 13.82 -5.20 -24.38
N PRO A 80 14.34 -5.39 -25.60
CA PRO A 80 13.50 -5.65 -26.77
C PRO A 80 12.53 -6.82 -26.54
N ASN A 81 11.24 -6.65 -26.87
CA ASN A 81 10.18 -7.58 -26.54
C ASN A 81 10.22 -7.98 -25.05
N PRO A 82 10.02 -7.03 -24.12
CA PRO A 82 10.39 -7.21 -22.73
C PRO A 82 9.63 -8.34 -22.03
N SER A 83 8.37 -8.59 -22.40
CA SER A 83 7.56 -9.69 -21.84
C SER A 83 8.03 -11.09 -22.25
N GLU A 84 8.87 -11.23 -23.28
CA GLU A 84 9.40 -12.53 -23.72
C GLU A 84 10.55 -13.04 -22.83
N ILE A 85 10.99 -12.28 -21.82
CA ILE A 85 12.06 -12.71 -20.93
C ILE A 85 11.76 -14.05 -20.23
N SER A 86 10.50 -14.34 -19.90
CA SER A 86 10.12 -15.61 -19.28
C SER A 86 10.45 -16.81 -20.19
N ASP A 87 10.08 -16.73 -21.48
CA ASP A 87 10.38 -17.76 -22.47
C ASP A 87 11.89 -17.83 -22.78
N ALA A 88 12.58 -16.68 -22.71
CA ALA A 88 14.01 -16.60 -22.91
C ALA A 88 14.80 -17.29 -21.79
N ILE A 89 14.43 -17.07 -20.52
CA ILE A 89 15.04 -17.76 -19.36
C ILE A 89 14.88 -19.27 -19.48
N GLU A 90 13.69 -19.76 -19.86
CA GLU A 90 13.46 -21.19 -20.11
C GLU A 90 14.40 -21.71 -21.22
N SER A 91 14.48 -20.98 -22.33
CA SER A 91 15.35 -21.32 -23.46
C SER A 91 16.84 -21.34 -23.08
N TYR A 92 17.30 -20.42 -22.22
CA TYR A 92 18.70 -20.33 -21.77
C TYR A 92 19.07 -21.47 -20.82
N ALA A 93 18.14 -21.90 -19.96
CA ALA A 93 18.31 -23.09 -19.15
C ALA A 93 18.36 -24.36 -20.02
N GLU A 94 17.50 -24.47 -21.05
CA GLU A 94 17.53 -25.61 -21.98
C GLU A 94 18.82 -25.69 -22.80
N SER A 95 19.40 -24.55 -23.18
CA SER A 95 20.69 -24.50 -23.87
C SER A 95 21.91 -24.65 -22.95
N GLY A 96 21.70 -24.58 -21.63
CA GLY A 96 22.72 -24.74 -20.61
C GLY A 96 23.56 -23.49 -20.34
N ASP A 97 23.02 -22.31 -20.68
CA ASP A 97 23.64 -21.02 -20.34
C ASP A 97 23.23 -20.55 -18.94
N LEU A 98 22.08 -21.03 -18.45
CA LEU A 98 21.65 -20.93 -17.04
C LEU A 98 21.61 -22.34 -16.43
N ASP A 99 21.83 -22.44 -15.12
CA ASP A 99 21.78 -23.72 -14.41
C ASP A 99 20.35 -24.28 -14.33
N GLU A 100 19.35 -23.41 -14.12
CA GLU A 100 17.94 -23.77 -14.10
C GLU A 100 17.04 -22.61 -14.59
N SER A 101 15.85 -22.96 -15.06
CA SER A 101 14.82 -21.98 -15.41
C SER A 101 14.15 -21.47 -14.13
N PHE A 102 13.85 -20.18 -14.09
CA PHE A 102 13.11 -19.55 -13.00
C PHE A 102 12.14 -18.49 -13.54
N TYR A 103 11.29 -17.97 -12.67
CA TYR A 103 10.33 -16.93 -13.02
C TYR A 103 10.77 -15.59 -12.41
N ALA A 104 11.04 -14.60 -13.26
CA ALA A 104 11.33 -13.23 -12.81
C ALA A 104 10.02 -12.56 -12.37
N GLN A 105 9.88 -12.27 -11.07
CA GLN A 105 8.63 -11.78 -10.50
C GLN A 105 8.13 -10.51 -11.21
N GLY A 106 6.90 -10.56 -11.74
CA GLY A 106 6.25 -9.42 -12.40
C GLY A 106 6.56 -9.28 -13.89
N SER A 107 7.33 -10.19 -14.50
CA SER A 107 7.71 -10.11 -15.92
C SER A 107 6.52 -10.12 -16.88
N TRP A 108 5.41 -10.79 -16.54
CA TRP A 108 4.19 -10.77 -17.36
C TRP A 108 3.65 -9.34 -17.55
N ALA A 109 3.84 -8.49 -16.55
CA ALA A 109 3.40 -7.11 -16.56
C ALA A 109 4.35 -6.19 -17.33
N LEU A 110 5.36 -6.71 -18.02
CA LEU A 110 6.10 -5.98 -19.06
C LEU A 110 5.33 -5.93 -20.38
N THR A 111 4.25 -6.72 -20.51
CA THR A 111 3.36 -6.69 -21.66
C THR A 111 2.85 -5.27 -21.90
N GLY A 112 2.95 -4.80 -23.14
CA GLY A 112 2.45 -3.48 -23.55
C GLY A 112 3.39 -2.29 -23.28
N VAL A 113 4.60 -2.49 -22.75
CA VAL A 113 5.60 -1.42 -22.60
C VAL A 113 5.97 -0.81 -23.97
N GLU A 114 6.21 -1.62 -25.00
CA GLU A 114 6.47 -1.11 -26.36
C GLU A 114 5.23 -0.43 -26.98
N PHE A 115 4.02 -0.88 -26.61
CA PHE A 115 2.79 -0.21 -27.03
C PHE A 115 2.65 1.17 -26.36
N LEU A 116 3.13 1.30 -25.13
CA LEU A 116 3.21 2.58 -24.43
C LEU A 116 4.23 3.52 -25.10
N ALA A 117 5.38 3.01 -25.55
CA ALA A 117 6.36 3.79 -26.32
C ALA A 117 5.71 4.50 -27.52
N TYR A 118 4.85 3.80 -28.25
CA TYR A 118 4.09 4.37 -29.36
C TYR A 118 3.18 5.53 -28.94
N TYR A 119 2.51 5.45 -27.78
CA TYR A 119 1.68 6.56 -27.29
C TYR A 119 2.50 7.77 -26.83
N LEU A 120 3.75 7.55 -26.45
CA LEU A 120 4.71 8.59 -26.12
C LEU A 120 5.36 9.21 -27.37
N GLY A 121 5.15 8.63 -28.55
CA GLY A 121 5.59 9.18 -29.83
C GLY A 121 6.63 8.36 -30.57
N ALA A 122 6.98 7.16 -30.09
CA ALA A 122 7.86 6.25 -30.83
C ALA A 122 7.24 5.85 -32.18
N ASP A 123 8.08 5.78 -33.21
CA ASP A 123 7.64 5.31 -34.53
C ASP A 123 7.19 3.85 -34.46
N ARG A 124 6.05 3.57 -35.10
CA ARG A 124 5.48 2.22 -35.15
C ARG A 124 6.05 1.46 -36.35
N ASP A 125 6.67 0.33 -36.08
CA ASP A 125 6.74 -0.74 -37.08
C ASP A 125 5.45 -1.56 -37.03
N ASP A 126 4.67 -1.52 -38.11
CA ASP A 126 3.45 -2.31 -38.24
C ASP A 126 3.80 -3.82 -38.20
N GLN A 127 3.57 -4.45 -37.04
CA GLN A 127 3.61 -5.92 -36.88
C GLN A 127 2.46 -6.57 -37.66
N ALA A 128 2.58 -6.63 -38.99
CA ALA A 128 1.64 -7.32 -39.85
C ALA A 128 2.01 -8.81 -39.92
N GLY A 129 1.06 -9.70 -39.65
CA GLY A 129 1.17 -11.12 -40.02
C GLY A 129 1.71 -12.09 -38.95
N GLY A 130 1.83 -11.67 -37.69
CA GLY A 130 2.28 -12.55 -36.59
C GLY A 130 3.79 -12.76 -36.56
N GLU A 131 4.57 -11.92 -37.24
CA GLU A 131 6.02 -11.83 -37.08
C GLU A 131 6.32 -10.90 -35.90
N ASN A 132 7.12 -11.38 -34.94
CA ASN A 132 7.63 -10.52 -33.89
C ASN A 132 8.81 -9.71 -34.43
N ASN A 133 8.63 -8.41 -34.61
CA ASN A 133 9.67 -7.53 -35.13
C ASN A 133 10.65 -7.15 -34.01
N MET A 134 11.94 -7.23 -34.30
CA MET A 134 13.03 -6.89 -33.36
C MET A 134 13.68 -5.54 -33.72
N THR A 135 13.01 -4.67 -34.49
CA THR A 135 13.48 -3.28 -34.66
C THR A 135 13.55 -2.62 -33.28
N LEU A 136 14.71 -2.09 -32.93
CA LEU A 136 14.90 -1.40 -31.66
C LEU A 136 14.12 -0.08 -31.63
N LEU A 137 13.51 0.19 -30.49
CA LEU A 137 12.99 1.51 -30.15
C LEU A 137 14.12 2.31 -29.48
N ASP A 138 14.81 3.13 -30.27
CA ASP A 138 16.06 3.84 -29.91
C ASP A 138 15.95 5.38 -29.93
N ASP A 139 14.73 5.92 -30.06
CA ASP A 139 14.44 7.37 -30.01
C ASP A 139 13.56 7.73 -28.81
N VAL A 140 12.37 7.13 -28.71
CA VAL A 140 11.42 7.34 -27.59
C VAL A 140 11.08 6.01 -26.96
N TYR A 141 11.35 5.87 -25.65
CA TYR A 141 10.99 4.68 -24.89
C TYR A 141 10.46 5.06 -23.49
N PRO A 142 9.50 4.31 -22.91
CA PRO A 142 8.96 4.64 -21.59
C PRO A 142 10.01 4.47 -20.49
N ASN A 143 10.25 5.50 -19.70
CA ASN A 143 11.05 5.42 -18.48
C ASN A 143 10.27 4.64 -17.38
N PRO A 144 10.81 3.54 -16.80
CA PRO A 144 10.12 2.75 -15.79
C PRO A 144 9.77 3.52 -14.51
N TYR A 145 10.54 4.56 -14.20
CA TYR A 145 10.36 5.39 -13.00
C TYR A 145 9.29 6.47 -13.18
N ARG A 146 8.61 6.54 -14.34
CA ARG A 146 7.42 7.39 -14.53
C ARG A 146 6.10 6.71 -14.10
N TYR A 147 6.15 5.45 -13.68
CA TYR A 147 4.96 4.61 -13.39
C TYR A 147 5.05 3.87 -12.04
N GLY A 148 3.89 3.65 -11.42
CA GLY A 148 3.74 2.98 -10.12
C GLY A 148 3.49 3.97 -8.99
N TYR A 149 2.68 5.00 -9.23
CA TYR A 149 2.38 6.07 -8.28
C TYR A 149 0.87 6.31 -8.11
N PHE A 150 0.51 7.06 -7.08
CA PHE A 150 -0.82 7.65 -6.97
C PHE A 150 -0.97 8.86 -7.90
N VAL A 151 -2.07 8.91 -8.63
CA VAL A 151 -2.40 9.92 -9.65
C VAL A 151 -3.66 10.66 -9.23
N ASP A 152 -3.52 11.94 -8.88
CA ASP A 152 -4.61 12.84 -8.50
C ASP A 152 -5.03 13.72 -9.68
N PHE A 153 -6.33 13.88 -9.89
CA PHE A 153 -6.87 14.83 -10.85
C PHE A 153 -7.47 16.04 -10.13
N ARG A 154 -6.66 17.10 -10.00
CA ARG A 154 -7.02 18.38 -9.40
C ARG A 154 -7.94 19.18 -10.32
N GLU A 155 -8.79 19.99 -9.71
CA GLU A 155 -9.82 20.77 -10.39
C GLU A 155 -10.60 19.94 -11.45
N PRO A 156 -11.19 18.79 -11.08
CA PRO A 156 -11.69 17.78 -12.03
C PRO A 156 -12.89 18.25 -12.89
N THR A 157 -13.42 19.43 -12.61
CA THR A 157 -14.51 20.07 -13.37
C THR A 157 -14.05 21.22 -14.27
N SER A 158 -12.75 21.51 -14.29
CA SER A 158 -12.16 22.52 -15.18
C SER A 158 -12.10 22.02 -16.63
N ASP A 159 -11.86 22.94 -17.58
CA ASP A 159 -11.72 22.60 -19.00
C ASP A 159 -10.52 21.65 -19.26
N GLU A 160 -9.48 21.77 -18.44
CA GLU A 160 -8.31 20.86 -18.43
C GLU A 160 -7.92 20.55 -16.98
N PRO A 161 -8.37 19.40 -16.44
CA PRO A 161 -7.94 18.93 -15.13
C PRO A 161 -6.43 18.79 -15.03
N GLU A 162 -5.88 19.17 -13.89
CA GLU A 162 -4.45 19.08 -13.59
C GLU A 162 -4.16 17.70 -12.98
N ALA A 163 -3.34 16.91 -13.66
CA ALA A 163 -2.83 15.66 -13.14
C ALA A 163 -1.64 15.94 -12.21
N VAL A 164 -1.62 15.28 -11.06
CA VAL A 164 -0.49 15.27 -10.14
C VAL A 164 -0.10 13.83 -9.88
N LYS A 165 1.16 13.48 -10.17
CA LYS A 165 1.75 12.22 -9.71
C LYS A 165 2.57 12.47 -8.44
N TYR A 166 2.22 11.75 -7.36
CA TYR A 166 2.92 11.85 -6.09
C TYR A 166 4.16 10.93 -6.07
N TYR A 167 5.19 11.29 -6.82
CA TYR A 167 6.47 10.57 -6.88
C TYR A 167 7.12 10.40 -5.51
N VAL A 168 6.96 11.40 -4.64
CA VAL A 168 7.48 11.39 -3.26
C VAL A 168 6.84 10.30 -2.37
N MET A 169 5.70 9.73 -2.77
CA MET A 169 5.06 8.63 -2.04
C MET A 169 5.64 7.25 -2.38
N GLY A 170 6.65 7.19 -3.25
CA GLY A 170 7.34 5.96 -3.62
C GLY A 170 6.65 5.16 -4.73
N ARG A 171 7.44 4.30 -5.36
CA ARG A 171 7.03 3.49 -6.51
C ARG A 171 6.69 2.07 -6.10
N ALA A 172 5.46 1.63 -6.36
CA ALA A 172 5.03 0.27 -6.07
C ALA A 172 3.93 -0.22 -7.04
N SER A 173 3.39 -1.39 -6.74
CA SER A 173 2.18 -1.93 -7.38
C SER A 173 0.97 -1.50 -6.56
N TRP A 174 0.66 -0.21 -6.55
CA TRP A 174 -0.34 0.35 -5.65
C TRP A 174 -1.75 -0.13 -5.99
N GLU A 175 -2.45 -0.69 -4.99
CA GLU A 175 -3.87 -1.03 -5.08
C GLU A 175 -4.74 0.17 -4.70
N ALA A 176 -4.60 0.63 -3.46
CA ALA A 176 -5.44 1.67 -2.86
C ALA A 176 -4.61 2.68 -2.04
N PRO A 177 -4.82 3.99 -2.23
CA PRO A 177 -4.43 5.01 -1.26
C PRO A 177 -5.53 5.22 -0.21
N ASP A 178 -5.16 5.44 1.04
CA ASP A 178 -6.06 5.94 2.10
C ASP A 178 -5.45 7.20 2.75
N ILE A 179 -5.96 8.36 2.36
CA ILE A 179 -5.48 9.67 2.82
C ILE A 179 -6.25 10.09 4.06
N GLN A 180 -5.52 10.30 5.14
CA GLN A 180 -6.09 10.56 6.45
C GLN A 180 -6.61 12.00 6.58
N GLY A 181 -7.47 12.22 7.58
CA GLY A 181 -8.09 13.53 7.79
C GLY A 181 -7.17 14.65 8.29
N ASP A 182 -5.89 14.38 8.58
CA ASP A 182 -4.87 15.44 8.72
C ASP A 182 -4.39 15.99 7.37
N GLN A 183 -4.80 15.36 6.26
CA GLN A 183 -4.39 15.67 4.89
C GLN A 183 -2.88 15.54 4.67
N ARG A 184 -2.18 14.78 5.52
CA ARG A 184 -0.72 14.59 5.48
C ARG A 184 -0.34 13.12 5.45
N THR A 185 -1.00 12.33 6.28
CA THR A 185 -0.71 10.90 6.42
C THR A 185 -1.45 10.13 5.32
N VAL A 186 -0.73 9.26 4.62
CA VAL A 186 -1.26 8.39 3.57
C VAL A 186 -0.82 6.97 3.85
N TYR A 187 -1.75 6.03 3.83
CA TYR A 187 -1.45 4.60 3.82
C TYR A 187 -1.62 4.06 2.40
N GLY A 188 -0.72 3.17 2.00
CA GLY A 188 -0.76 2.54 0.68
C GLY A 188 -0.51 1.05 0.78
N CYS A 189 -1.31 0.27 0.08
CA CYS A 189 -1.16 -1.18 -0.05
C CYS A 189 -0.58 -1.51 -1.44
N SER A 190 0.43 -2.40 -1.48
CA SER A 190 1.01 -2.86 -2.73
C SER A 190 0.62 -4.30 -3.04
N ASP A 191 -0.09 -4.51 -4.14
CA ASP A 191 -0.62 -5.83 -4.52
C ASP A 191 0.41 -6.72 -5.23
N GLY A 192 0.38 -8.00 -4.86
CA GLY A 192 1.19 -9.12 -5.34
C GLY A 192 2.06 -9.77 -4.26
N ASP A 193 2.78 -10.82 -4.66
CA ASP A 193 3.55 -11.65 -3.73
C ASP A 193 4.68 -10.88 -3.03
N SER A 194 4.64 -10.82 -1.70
CA SER A 194 5.66 -10.18 -0.86
C SER A 194 5.95 -8.70 -1.23
N LYS A 195 4.92 -7.84 -1.33
CA LYS A 195 5.10 -6.43 -1.76
C LYS A 195 4.85 -5.38 -0.69
N GLY A 196 4.09 -5.69 0.35
CA GLY A 196 4.02 -4.88 1.57
C GLY A 196 2.93 -3.80 1.63
N VAL A 197 2.89 -3.13 2.77
CA VAL A 197 2.11 -1.92 3.06
C VAL A 197 3.09 -0.79 3.35
N TYR A 198 2.74 0.45 3.04
CA TYR A 198 3.60 1.61 3.23
C TYR A 198 2.81 2.76 3.86
N LYS A 199 3.54 3.72 4.42
CA LYS A 199 2.98 4.95 4.97
C LYS A 199 3.81 6.13 4.48
N PHE A 200 3.16 7.20 4.07
CA PHE A 200 3.79 8.48 3.77
C PHE A 200 3.23 9.56 4.71
N VAL A 201 4.08 10.49 5.15
CA VAL A 201 3.67 11.64 5.97
C VAL A 201 4.22 12.91 5.37
N ALA A 202 3.33 13.76 4.85
CA ALA A 202 3.69 15.06 4.29
C ALA A 202 4.08 16.09 5.39
N ASP A 203 5.04 16.96 5.07
CA ASP A 203 5.49 18.04 5.96
C ASP A 203 4.38 19.08 6.22
N GLU A 204 3.58 19.36 5.21
CA GLU A 204 2.42 20.24 5.22
C GLU A 204 1.21 19.53 4.59
N PRO A 205 -0.05 19.99 4.80
CA PRO A 205 -1.20 19.36 4.19
C PRO A 205 -1.00 19.27 2.66
N ILE A 206 -1.19 18.09 2.09
CA ILE A 206 -0.99 17.80 0.66
C ILE A 206 -1.72 18.78 -0.29
N PRO A 207 -2.92 19.33 0.01
CA PRO A 207 -3.53 20.33 -0.88
C PRO A 207 -2.95 21.75 -0.71
N GLU A 208 -2.05 21.99 0.24
CA GLU A 208 -1.42 23.29 0.50
C GLU A 208 -0.02 23.36 -0.13
N TYR A 209 0.04 23.76 -1.40
CA TYR A 209 1.29 24.00 -2.12
C TYR A 209 1.21 25.25 -3.01
N ASP A 210 2.37 25.85 -3.30
CA ASP A 210 2.49 26.89 -4.33
C ASP A 210 2.83 26.25 -5.70
N ASN A 211 3.67 25.21 -5.70
CA ASN A 211 3.96 24.33 -6.82
C ASN A 211 3.86 22.86 -6.35
N THR A 212 3.37 21.94 -7.18
CA THR A 212 3.27 20.51 -6.85
C THR A 212 4.63 19.88 -6.54
N ASP A 213 5.71 20.45 -7.08
CA ASP A 213 7.10 20.08 -6.73
C ASP A 213 7.44 20.33 -5.26
N ASP A 214 6.77 21.27 -4.60
CA ASP A 214 7.03 21.64 -3.20
C ASP A 214 6.43 20.65 -2.19
N ILE A 215 5.62 19.68 -2.64
CA ILE A 215 5.05 18.66 -1.76
C ILE A 215 6.19 17.79 -1.23
N ALA A 216 6.45 17.87 0.07
CA ALA A 216 7.54 17.18 0.74
C ALA A 216 7.04 16.27 1.85
N GLY A 217 7.81 15.23 2.17
CA GLY A 217 7.51 14.38 3.31
C GLY A 217 8.40 13.16 3.40
N THR A 218 8.05 12.30 4.34
CA THR A 218 8.82 11.09 4.67
C THR A 218 8.05 9.84 4.27
N LEU A 219 8.72 8.92 3.58
CA LEU A 219 8.22 7.59 3.25
C LEU A 219 8.64 6.56 4.29
N TYR A 220 7.74 5.65 4.65
CA TYR A 220 7.96 4.63 5.69
C TYR A 220 7.52 3.23 5.22
N ALA A 221 8.21 2.22 5.73
CA ALA A 221 7.82 0.80 5.64
C ALA A 221 7.64 0.20 7.05
N PRO A 222 6.77 -0.80 7.22
CA PRO A 222 6.49 -1.41 8.51
C PRO A 222 7.59 -2.42 8.89
N LYS A 223 7.86 -2.54 10.19
CA LYS A 223 8.54 -3.66 10.83
C LYS A 223 7.58 -4.29 11.83
N ILE A 224 7.33 -5.59 11.69
CA ILE A 224 6.57 -6.35 12.67
C ILE A 224 7.52 -6.79 13.78
N THR A 225 7.17 -6.49 15.02
CA THR A 225 8.12 -6.53 16.16
C THR A 225 7.76 -7.54 17.25
N ASN A 226 6.54 -8.07 17.26
CA ASN A 226 6.09 -8.96 18.33
C ASN A 226 6.42 -10.43 18.06
N ASP A 227 7.11 -11.08 19.01
CA ASP A 227 7.48 -12.51 18.96
C ASP A 227 6.33 -13.44 18.57
N ALA A 228 5.08 -13.09 18.92
CA ALA A 228 3.91 -13.90 18.61
C ALA A 228 3.64 -14.02 17.10
N ALA A 229 4.13 -13.09 16.29
CA ALA A 229 4.02 -13.11 14.83
C ALA A 229 5.03 -14.08 14.18
N ASN A 230 6.10 -14.46 14.88
CA ASN A 230 7.18 -15.28 14.32
C ASN A 230 7.22 -16.68 14.94
N ALA A 231 7.26 -17.73 14.12
CA ALA A 231 7.15 -19.11 14.59
C ALA A 231 8.39 -19.56 15.39
N ALA A 232 9.57 -19.06 15.01
CA ALA A 232 10.81 -19.38 15.72
C ALA A 232 10.84 -18.74 17.12
N GLU A 233 10.41 -17.48 17.23
CA GLU A 233 10.36 -16.74 18.50
C GLU A 233 9.23 -17.24 19.41
N ALA A 234 8.02 -17.48 18.87
CA ALA A 234 6.90 -18.03 19.63
C ALA A 234 7.06 -19.53 19.98
N GLY A 235 7.93 -20.25 19.27
CA GLY A 235 8.14 -21.70 19.39
C GLY A 235 7.05 -22.55 18.74
N GLN A 236 6.11 -21.94 18.02
CA GLN A 236 5.05 -22.56 17.23
C GLN A 236 4.48 -21.52 16.25
N ARG A 237 3.82 -21.97 15.17
CA ARG A 237 2.95 -21.10 14.39
C ARG A 237 1.68 -20.78 15.18
N ASN A 238 1.32 -19.50 15.22
CA ASN A 238 0.08 -19.04 15.84
C ASN A 238 -0.96 -18.77 14.76
N SER A 239 -2.24 -18.82 15.13
CA SER A 239 -3.32 -18.52 14.19
C SER A 239 -3.35 -17.01 13.86
N PRO A 240 -3.47 -16.62 12.58
CA PRO A 240 -3.65 -15.21 12.21
C PRO A 240 -4.96 -14.63 12.75
N ALA A 241 -5.97 -15.44 13.08
CA ALA A 241 -7.22 -14.97 13.68
C ALA A 241 -7.08 -14.48 15.14
N GLN A 242 -5.94 -14.76 15.79
CA GLN A 242 -5.71 -14.47 17.21
C GLN A 242 -4.43 -13.68 17.47
N THR A 243 -3.69 -13.34 16.42
CA THR A 243 -2.37 -12.74 16.52
C THR A 243 -2.41 -11.34 15.91
N PRO A 244 -2.45 -10.29 16.74
CA PRO A 244 -2.17 -8.94 16.29
C PRO A 244 -0.74 -8.82 15.77
N LEU A 245 -0.52 -7.90 14.83
CA LEU A 245 0.81 -7.51 14.39
C LEU A 245 1.16 -6.15 15.02
N GLU A 246 2.26 -6.09 15.77
CA GLU A 246 2.76 -4.85 16.37
C GLU A 246 3.78 -4.21 15.42
N ILE A 247 3.51 -2.96 15.01
CA ILE A 247 4.22 -2.25 13.95
C ILE A 247 5.11 -1.14 14.52
N GLU A 248 6.37 -1.17 14.12
CA GLU A 248 7.25 -0.01 14.08
C GLU A 248 7.36 0.49 12.64
N TRP A 249 7.28 1.80 12.40
CA TRP A 249 7.43 2.36 11.05
C TRP A 249 8.87 2.83 10.84
N MET A 250 9.59 2.12 9.98
CA MET A 250 10.95 2.44 9.58
C MET A 250 10.91 3.53 8.52
N GLU A 251 11.63 4.63 8.76
CA GLU A 251 11.81 5.70 7.79
C GLU A 251 12.69 5.21 6.63
N LEU A 252 12.21 5.33 5.40
CA LEU A 252 12.99 5.03 4.20
C LEU A 252 13.75 6.27 3.72
N GLY A 253 13.14 7.45 3.81
CA GLY A 253 13.78 8.71 3.46
C GLY A 253 12.80 9.88 3.34
N HIS A 254 13.35 11.09 3.28
CA HIS A 254 12.63 12.35 3.09
C HIS A 254 13.06 13.03 1.79
N ALA A 255 12.08 13.53 1.03
CA ALA A 255 12.30 14.29 -0.20
C ALA A 255 11.10 15.19 -0.51
N THR A 256 11.28 16.04 -1.52
CA THR A 256 10.22 16.74 -2.23
C THR A 256 9.79 15.96 -3.47
N ASN A 257 8.56 16.21 -3.94
CA ASN A 257 8.05 15.65 -5.19
C ASN A 257 8.86 16.14 -6.39
N GLY A 258 9.39 17.38 -6.32
CA GLY A 258 10.29 17.95 -7.32
C GLY A 258 11.63 17.22 -7.40
N GLU A 259 12.29 16.96 -6.26
CA GLU A 259 13.53 16.15 -6.22
C GLU A 259 13.30 14.77 -6.86
N ALA A 260 12.20 14.10 -6.50
CA ALA A 260 11.86 12.81 -7.10
C ALA A 260 11.62 12.92 -8.63
N ALA A 261 10.91 13.95 -9.08
CA ALA A 261 10.69 14.19 -10.51
C ALA A 261 11.99 14.49 -11.27
N GLU A 262 12.92 15.22 -10.66
CA GLU A 262 14.26 15.51 -11.22
C GLU A 262 15.09 14.22 -11.35
N TRP A 263 15.14 13.38 -10.31
CA TRP A 263 15.82 12.08 -10.38
C TRP A 263 15.23 11.17 -11.45
N ILE A 264 13.90 11.15 -11.59
CA ILE A 264 13.24 10.36 -12.63
C ILE A 264 13.66 10.85 -14.02
N ALA A 265 13.76 12.17 -14.23
CA ALA A 265 14.10 12.75 -15.52
C ALA A 265 15.50 12.36 -16.04
N GLU A 266 16.42 11.98 -15.15
CA GLU A 266 17.74 11.46 -15.54
C GLU A 266 17.66 10.18 -16.39
N TYR A 267 16.54 9.45 -16.33
CA TYR A 267 16.32 8.18 -17.01
C TYR A 267 15.38 8.29 -18.24
N ASP A 268 14.95 9.50 -18.63
CA ASP A 268 13.98 9.70 -19.72
C ASP A 268 14.53 9.38 -21.12
N ASP A 269 15.85 9.47 -21.32
CA ASP A 269 16.51 9.21 -22.60
C ASP A 269 16.97 7.75 -22.75
N ILE A 270 16.64 6.86 -21.81
CA ILE A 270 17.01 5.44 -21.87
C ILE A 270 16.08 4.67 -22.80
N THR A 271 16.68 3.88 -23.68
CA THR A 271 16.02 3.16 -24.75
C THR A 271 16.35 1.66 -24.75
N GLN A 272 15.84 0.95 -25.75
CA GLN A 272 16.20 -0.45 -25.97
C GLN A 272 17.63 -0.63 -26.50
N ALA A 273 18.20 0.39 -27.15
CA ALA A 273 19.60 0.35 -27.56
C ALA A 273 20.51 0.32 -26.32
N ASP A 274 20.21 1.14 -25.31
CA ASP A 274 20.97 1.21 -24.06
C ASP A 274 20.96 -0.12 -23.30
N TYR A 275 19.85 -0.86 -23.33
CA TYR A 275 19.81 -2.22 -22.77
C TYR A 275 20.88 -3.13 -23.38
N ILE A 276 21.13 -3.02 -24.69
CA ILE A 276 22.14 -3.86 -25.34
C ILE A 276 23.54 -3.29 -25.10
N THR A 277 23.73 -1.99 -25.28
CA THR A 277 25.07 -1.37 -25.25
C THR A 277 25.66 -1.27 -23.84
N GLU A 278 24.84 -1.19 -22.80
CA GLU A 278 25.32 -1.22 -21.40
C GLU A 278 25.72 -2.62 -20.94
N HIS A 279 25.21 -3.67 -21.60
CA HIS A 279 25.38 -5.06 -21.16
C HIS A 279 26.17 -5.93 -22.14
N THR A 280 26.73 -5.32 -23.20
CA THR A 280 27.55 -5.98 -24.21
C THR A 280 28.65 -5.04 -24.69
N GLU A 281 29.60 -5.56 -25.48
CA GLU A 281 30.65 -4.75 -26.11
C GLU A 281 30.23 -4.18 -27.47
N TYR A 282 28.97 -4.38 -27.88
CA TYR A 282 28.47 -3.91 -29.17
C TYR A 282 28.17 -2.42 -29.14
N SER A 283 28.50 -1.73 -30.23
CA SER A 283 27.98 -0.39 -30.50
C SER A 283 26.63 -0.44 -31.21
N VAL A 284 25.83 0.64 -31.10
CA VAL A 284 24.52 0.74 -31.77
C VAL A 284 24.61 0.45 -33.28
N ASP A 285 25.67 0.90 -33.94
CA ASP A 285 25.88 0.69 -35.39
C ASP A 285 26.13 -0.79 -35.77
N GLU A 286 26.60 -1.62 -34.83
CA GLU A 286 26.89 -3.05 -35.03
C GLU A 286 25.63 -3.92 -34.87
N ILE A 287 24.63 -3.44 -34.13
CA ILE A 287 23.39 -4.16 -33.84
C ILE A 287 22.50 -4.21 -35.10
N GLY A 288 22.10 -5.42 -35.51
CA GLY A 288 21.34 -5.65 -36.73
C GLY A 288 22.18 -5.61 -38.03
N THR A 289 23.46 -5.27 -37.95
CA THR A 289 24.38 -5.21 -39.09
C THR A 289 25.46 -6.29 -39.01
N ASP A 290 26.27 -6.25 -37.95
CA ASP A 290 27.41 -7.14 -37.68
C ASP A 290 27.00 -8.28 -36.73
N VAL A 291 26.09 -8.01 -35.80
CA VAL A 291 25.43 -9.00 -34.92
C VAL A 291 23.92 -8.94 -35.12
N SER A 292 23.23 -10.08 -35.04
CA SER A 292 21.76 -10.07 -35.10
C SER A 292 21.19 -9.46 -33.82
N VAL A 293 20.05 -8.75 -33.89
CA VAL A 293 19.42 -8.17 -32.69
C VAL A 293 19.12 -9.26 -31.65
N SER A 294 18.66 -10.43 -32.08
CA SER A 294 18.39 -11.56 -31.18
C SER A 294 19.63 -12.08 -30.47
N ASP A 295 20.78 -12.14 -31.14
CA ASP A 295 22.03 -12.59 -30.51
C ASP A 295 22.54 -11.53 -29.52
N ALA A 296 22.43 -10.24 -29.86
CA ALA A 296 22.82 -9.14 -28.99
C ALA A 296 21.93 -9.05 -27.73
N VAL A 297 20.61 -9.20 -27.88
CA VAL A 297 19.66 -9.27 -26.75
C VAL A 297 19.95 -10.45 -25.86
N ARG A 298 20.24 -11.62 -26.43
CA ARG A 298 20.61 -12.81 -25.63
C ARG A 298 21.88 -12.58 -24.82
N GLU A 299 22.90 -11.95 -25.40
CA GLU A 299 24.13 -11.63 -24.67
C GLU A 299 23.86 -10.63 -23.53
N ALA A 300 23.07 -9.59 -23.79
CA ALA A 300 22.65 -8.63 -22.78
C ALA A 300 21.84 -9.29 -21.64
N ASP A 301 20.86 -10.15 -21.97
CA ASP A 301 20.06 -10.88 -21.00
C ASP A 301 20.94 -11.72 -20.06
N LEU A 302 21.89 -12.47 -20.63
CA LEU A 302 22.84 -13.27 -19.83
C LEU A 302 23.73 -12.39 -18.95
N THR A 303 24.21 -11.26 -19.44
CA THR A 303 24.96 -10.30 -18.62
C THR A 303 24.13 -9.79 -17.44
N VAL A 304 22.87 -9.39 -17.67
CA VAL A 304 21.96 -8.92 -16.61
C VAL A 304 21.69 -10.04 -15.59
N LEU A 305 21.39 -11.25 -16.06
CA LEU A 305 21.09 -12.40 -15.22
C LEU A 305 22.28 -12.86 -14.37
N GLN A 306 23.48 -12.84 -14.94
CA GLN A 306 24.69 -13.45 -14.36
C GLN A 306 25.61 -12.46 -13.66
N SER A 307 25.19 -11.20 -13.51
CA SER A 307 25.95 -10.17 -12.82
C SER A 307 25.36 -9.83 -11.45
N ALA A 308 26.22 -9.29 -10.58
CA ALA A 308 25.81 -8.67 -9.33
C ALA A 308 24.98 -7.40 -9.57
N SER A 309 25.29 -6.65 -10.63
CA SER A 309 24.73 -5.32 -10.85
C SER A 309 23.32 -5.32 -11.45
N GLY A 310 22.95 -6.39 -12.15
CA GLY A 310 21.70 -6.47 -12.90
C GLY A 310 21.71 -5.51 -14.09
N ASN A 311 20.58 -4.86 -14.34
CA ASN A 311 20.43 -3.85 -15.38
C ASN A 311 21.11 -2.54 -14.96
N GLN A 312 22.17 -2.19 -15.68
CA GLN A 312 23.03 -1.02 -15.49
C GLN A 312 22.54 0.24 -16.21
N SER A 313 21.45 0.15 -16.98
CA SER A 313 20.80 1.34 -17.54
C SER A 313 20.13 2.18 -16.43
N TYR A 314 19.74 1.57 -15.31
CA TYR A 314 19.00 2.21 -14.22
C TYR A 314 19.80 2.19 -12.90
N ILE A 315 19.18 2.53 -11.77
CA ILE A 315 19.79 2.37 -10.43
C ILE A 315 20.34 0.94 -10.32
N THR A 316 21.61 0.77 -9.95
CA THR A 316 22.24 -0.55 -9.88
C THR A 316 21.94 -1.25 -8.56
N ASN A 317 22.19 -2.56 -8.50
CA ASN A 317 22.08 -3.30 -7.23
C ASN A 317 23.10 -2.79 -6.20
N GLU A 318 24.30 -2.41 -6.64
CA GLU A 318 25.33 -1.85 -5.78
C GLU A 318 24.93 -0.49 -5.20
N ASP A 319 24.24 0.36 -5.96
CA ASP A 319 23.73 1.65 -5.44
C ASP A 319 22.74 1.42 -4.29
N ILE A 320 21.87 0.41 -4.39
CA ILE A 320 20.89 0.08 -3.35
C ILE A 320 21.58 -0.46 -2.10
N VAL A 321 22.57 -1.35 -2.27
CA VAL A 321 23.36 -1.87 -1.14
C VAL A 321 24.18 -0.76 -0.49
N GLU A 322 24.81 0.12 -1.27
CA GLU A 322 25.55 1.27 -0.74
C GLU A 322 24.62 2.21 0.04
N TRP A 323 23.43 2.49 -0.49
CA TRP A 323 22.41 3.28 0.22
C TRP A 323 22.06 2.63 1.57
N ALA A 324 21.82 1.32 1.62
CA ALA A 324 21.45 0.62 2.83
C ALA A 324 22.60 0.58 3.86
N GLU A 325 23.84 0.41 3.41
CA GLU A 325 25.03 0.47 4.29
C GLU A 325 25.18 1.86 4.93
N GLN A 326 24.95 2.93 4.15
CA GLN A 326 24.98 4.30 4.67
C GLN A 326 23.80 4.57 5.61
N TYR A 327 22.61 4.08 5.28
CA TYR A 327 21.42 4.16 6.12
C TYR A 327 21.66 3.49 7.49
N GLU A 328 22.17 2.27 7.52
CA GLU A 328 22.43 1.54 8.77
C GLU A 328 23.52 2.23 9.60
N ALA A 329 24.54 2.79 8.95
CA ALA A 329 25.64 3.46 9.64
C ALA A 329 25.26 4.83 10.22
N ASN A 330 24.43 5.59 9.51
CA ASN A 330 24.24 7.03 9.76
C ASN A 330 22.78 7.46 9.95
N GLY A 331 21.81 6.56 9.74
CA GLY A 331 20.38 6.85 9.70
C GLY A 331 19.89 7.38 8.34
N PRO A 332 18.56 7.58 8.17
CA PRO A 332 17.94 8.00 6.91
C PRO A 332 18.46 9.34 6.37
N ASP A 333 18.80 10.29 7.25
CA ASP A 333 19.36 11.59 6.87
C ASP A 333 20.88 11.55 6.55
N GLY A 334 21.51 10.39 6.74
CA GLY A 334 22.96 10.20 6.69
C GLY A 334 23.46 9.54 5.41
N VAL A 335 22.62 9.47 4.37
CA VAL A 335 22.95 8.94 3.04
C VAL A 335 23.40 10.04 2.08
N ASP A 336 24.28 9.70 1.14
CA ASP A 336 24.76 10.61 0.12
C ASP A 336 23.61 11.09 -0.79
N GLU A 337 23.71 12.33 -1.27
CA GLU A 337 22.65 13.01 -2.03
C GLU A 337 22.17 12.19 -3.24
N GLU A 338 23.11 11.60 -3.98
CA GLU A 338 22.85 10.78 -5.18
C GLU A 338 22.09 9.47 -4.89
N LEU A 339 22.11 9.01 -3.63
CA LEU A 339 21.48 7.77 -3.18
C LEU A 339 20.12 8.02 -2.51
N ARG A 340 19.77 9.28 -2.20
CA ARG A 340 18.46 9.64 -1.62
C ARG A 340 17.27 9.22 -2.51
N ARG A 341 17.49 9.02 -3.81
CA ARG A 341 16.48 8.54 -4.77
C ARG A 341 16.03 7.09 -4.56
N VAL A 342 16.90 6.24 -4.01
CA VAL A 342 16.69 4.79 -3.88
C VAL A 342 15.33 4.44 -3.25
N PRO A 343 14.96 4.97 -2.07
CA PRO A 343 13.68 4.66 -1.45
C PRO A 343 12.44 5.13 -2.22
N PHE A 344 12.57 6.10 -3.13
CA PHE A 344 11.44 6.63 -3.91
C PHE A 344 11.27 5.93 -5.27
N LEU A 345 12.37 5.49 -5.89
CA LEU A 345 12.36 4.86 -7.22
C LEU A 345 12.38 3.33 -7.16
N GLU A 346 13.00 2.78 -6.11
CA GLU A 346 13.14 1.33 -5.84
C GLU A 346 12.60 0.98 -4.45
N THR A 347 11.47 1.58 -4.08
CA THR A 347 10.86 1.55 -2.73
C THR A 347 10.85 0.17 -2.07
N ARG A 348 10.40 -0.86 -2.79
CA ARG A 348 10.35 -2.21 -2.26
C ARG A 348 11.74 -2.80 -2.02
N ALA A 349 12.68 -2.59 -2.94
CA ALA A 349 14.05 -3.08 -2.80
C ALA A 349 14.74 -2.39 -1.61
N ALA A 350 14.58 -1.08 -1.49
CA ALA A 350 15.08 -0.29 -0.36
C ALA A 350 14.52 -0.80 0.98
N ALA A 351 13.20 -1.00 1.07
CA ALA A 351 12.55 -1.49 2.28
C ALA A 351 13.05 -2.89 2.70
N LYS A 352 13.20 -3.82 1.74
CA LYS A 352 13.80 -5.15 1.96
C LYS A 352 15.21 -5.05 2.51
N GLU A 353 16.01 -4.19 1.90
CA GLU A 353 17.45 -4.11 2.18
C GLU A 353 17.73 -3.65 3.62
N ILE A 354 16.89 -2.75 4.15
CA ILE A 354 16.97 -2.32 5.57
C ILE A 354 16.20 -3.24 6.53
N GLY A 355 15.60 -4.33 6.02
CA GLY A 355 14.93 -5.34 6.84
C GLY A 355 13.51 -5.01 7.29
N ALA A 356 12.77 -4.18 6.53
CA ALA A 356 11.34 -3.97 6.76
C ALA A 356 10.52 -5.24 6.43
N SER A 357 9.39 -5.42 7.12
CA SER A 357 8.48 -6.55 6.94
C SER A 357 7.56 -6.30 5.74
N ILE A 358 8.06 -6.59 4.54
CA ILE A 358 7.31 -6.42 3.29
C ILE A 358 6.87 -7.74 2.66
N GLU A 359 6.89 -8.83 3.43
CA GLU A 359 6.39 -10.15 3.02
C GLU A 359 4.86 -10.25 2.87
N PHE A 360 4.10 -9.16 3.04
CA PHE A 360 2.65 -9.18 2.82
C PHE A 360 2.30 -9.66 1.41
N ASN A 361 1.47 -10.70 1.34
CA ASN A 361 0.99 -11.27 0.08
C ASN A 361 -0.35 -10.66 -0.28
N LYS A 362 -0.42 -10.00 -1.44
CA LYS A 362 -1.62 -9.30 -1.92
C LYS A 362 -2.18 -8.34 -0.86
N ALA A 363 -1.38 -7.36 -0.48
CA ALA A 363 -1.91 -6.24 0.29
C ALA A 363 -2.76 -5.40 -0.68
N GLU A 364 -4.08 -5.52 -0.59
CA GLU A 364 -5.02 -4.92 -1.54
C GLU A 364 -5.69 -3.68 -0.93
N GLY A 365 -6.85 -3.81 -0.29
CA GLY A 365 -7.61 -2.66 0.21
C GLY A 365 -7.02 -2.02 1.47
N VAL A 366 -7.05 -0.70 1.54
CA VAL A 366 -6.93 0.08 2.79
C VAL A 366 -7.97 1.18 2.80
N ASP A 367 -8.65 1.38 3.93
CA ASP A 367 -9.61 2.49 4.04
C ASP A 367 -9.92 2.93 5.47
N THR A 368 -10.28 4.20 5.61
CA THR A 368 -10.81 4.83 6.82
C THR A 368 -12.14 5.54 6.54
N VAL A 369 -12.83 5.93 7.61
CA VAL A 369 -14.01 6.78 7.42
C VAL A 369 -13.59 8.16 6.87
N ASP A 370 -14.34 8.70 5.90
CA ASP A 370 -14.09 10.04 5.32
C ASP A 370 -13.67 11.06 6.38
N ASN A 371 -12.61 11.82 6.12
CA ASN A 371 -12.05 12.85 7.02
C ASN A 371 -11.58 12.30 8.38
N SER A 372 -11.07 11.06 8.43
CA SER A 372 -10.65 10.33 9.64
C SER A 372 -9.96 11.19 10.71
N GLN A 373 -10.11 10.83 11.98
CA GLN A 373 -9.52 11.54 13.12
C GLN A 373 -8.82 10.55 14.05
N PRO A 374 -7.92 11.01 14.94
CA PRO A 374 -7.38 10.15 15.98
C PRO A 374 -8.48 9.44 16.78
N GLY A 375 -8.26 8.15 17.01
CA GLY A 375 -9.20 7.20 17.62
C GLY A 375 -10.19 6.57 16.66
N ASP A 376 -10.24 6.98 15.39
CA ASP A 376 -11.01 6.28 14.35
C ASP A 376 -10.24 5.02 13.91
N PHE A 377 -10.96 4.09 13.29
CA PHE A 377 -10.38 2.85 12.78
C PHE A 377 -9.97 2.99 11.32
N ILE A 378 -8.88 2.31 10.99
CA ILE A 378 -8.39 2.03 9.63
C ILE A 378 -8.43 0.52 9.42
N TYR A 379 -8.75 0.09 8.20
CA TYR A 379 -8.84 -1.33 7.85
C TYR A 379 -7.87 -1.64 6.71
N PHE A 380 -7.18 -2.77 6.82
CA PHE A 380 -6.28 -3.29 5.79
C PHE A 380 -6.76 -4.69 5.37
N GLY A 381 -6.99 -4.90 4.08
CA GLY A 381 -7.28 -6.18 3.47
C GLY A 381 -6.00 -6.83 2.97
N ILE A 382 -5.68 -8.01 3.50
CA ILE A 382 -4.60 -8.87 3.01
C ILE A 382 -5.26 -10.10 2.42
N SER A 383 -5.22 -10.25 1.10
CA SER A 383 -6.09 -11.19 0.37
C SER A 383 -5.68 -12.64 0.58
N GLU A 384 -4.40 -12.87 0.85
CA GLU A 384 -3.83 -14.19 1.01
C GLU A 384 -2.84 -14.22 2.19
N PHE A 385 -3.00 -15.19 3.09
CA PHE A 385 -2.12 -15.43 4.23
C PHE A 385 -1.45 -16.80 4.10
N ASN A 386 -1.16 -17.22 2.87
CA ASN A 386 -0.88 -18.61 2.52
C ASN A 386 0.50 -18.85 1.90
N ASP A 387 1.27 -17.79 1.70
CA ASP A 387 2.60 -17.80 1.08
C ASP A 387 3.63 -17.18 2.03
N ALA A 388 4.29 -16.07 1.69
CA ALA A 388 5.37 -15.48 2.47
C ALA A 388 5.01 -15.07 3.92
N LEU A 389 3.73 -14.98 4.28
CA LEU A 389 3.26 -14.74 5.65
C LEU A 389 3.09 -16.03 6.48
N ALA A 390 3.19 -17.19 5.83
CA ALA A 390 2.95 -18.52 6.40
C ALA A 390 4.09 -19.52 6.09
N ASP A 391 5.15 -19.08 5.41
CA ASP A 391 6.36 -19.86 5.19
C ASP A 391 7.35 -19.71 6.37
N ASP A 392 8.54 -20.28 6.23
CA ASP A 392 9.58 -20.32 7.26
C ASP A 392 10.54 -19.09 7.21
N GLU A 393 10.24 -18.09 6.37
CA GLU A 393 11.05 -16.88 6.16
C GLU A 393 10.34 -15.62 6.71
N GLY A 394 10.97 -14.45 6.65
CA GLY A 394 10.38 -13.18 7.08
C GLY A 394 10.14 -13.02 8.60
N ASP A 395 9.53 -11.89 8.97
CA ASP A 395 9.18 -11.58 10.35
C ASP A 395 7.83 -12.21 10.74
N VAL A 396 6.91 -12.36 9.79
CA VAL A 396 5.58 -12.93 9.99
C VAL A 396 5.50 -14.37 9.50
N GLN A 397 5.28 -15.30 10.43
CA GLN A 397 5.24 -16.74 10.19
C GLN A 397 4.06 -17.36 10.95
N LEU A 398 2.85 -17.12 10.49
CA LEU A 398 1.61 -17.63 11.13
C LEU A 398 1.09 -18.89 10.45
N ASP A 399 -0.01 -19.44 10.97
CA ASP A 399 -0.74 -20.52 10.30
C ASP A 399 -1.29 -20.03 8.95
N ARG A 400 -1.19 -20.89 7.93
CA ARG A 400 -1.75 -20.64 6.60
C ARG A 400 -3.26 -20.38 6.67
N VAL A 401 -3.69 -19.31 6.00
CA VAL A 401 -5.10 -19.05 5.66
C VAL A 401 -5.16 -18.56 4.22
N ASP A 402 -5.97 -19.23 3.40
CA ASP A 402 -6.04 -18.92 1.96
C ASP A 402 -7.01 -17.78 1.64
N GLY A 403 -8.06 -17.59 2.44
CA GLY A 403 -9.07 -16.55 2.21
C GLY A 403 -8.69 -15.14 2.69
N GLY A 404 -7.46 -14.96 3.19
CA GLY A 404 -6.96 -13.66 3.63
C GLY A 404 -7.39 -13.23 5.03
N VAL A 405 -7.00 -12.02 5.42
CA VAL A 405 -7.27 -11.41 6.72
C VAL A 405 -7.62 -9.94 6.53
N VAL A 406 -8.68 -9.48 7.20
CA VAL A 406 -8.93 -8.04 7.39
C VAL A 406 -8.37 -7.65 8.75
N TYR A 407 -7.38 -6.77 8.74
CA TYR A 407 -6.82 -6.14 9.93
C TYR A 407 -7.50 -4.81 10.22
N ARG A 408 -7.57 -4.47 11.50
CA ARG A 408 -8.02 -3.17 12.01
C ARG A 408 -6.90 -2.50 12.80
N GLY A 409 -6.55 -1.29 12.42
CA GLY A 409 -5.74 -0.38 13.22
C GLY A 409 -6.58 0.69 13.91
N VAL A 410 -5.98 1.39 14.88
CA VAL A 410 -6.51 2.63 15.47
C VAL A 410 -5.57 3.76 15.06
N LEU A 411 -6.12 4.83 14.49
CA LEU A 411 -5.34 6.03 14.21
C LEU A 411 -4.95 6.70 15.53
N GLU A 412 -3.66 6.78 15.81
CA GLU A 412 -3.12 7.43 16.99
C GLU A 412 -3.20 8.96 16.88
N SER A 413 -2.75 9.69 17.91
CA SER A 413 -2.80 11.16 17.93
C SER A 413 -2.06 11.83 16.77
N ASN A 414 -1.09 11.14 16.17
CA ASN A 414 -0.32 11.55 15.01
C ASN A 414 -0.70 10.74 13.76
N TYR A 415 -1.92 10.17 13.72
CA TYR A 415 -2.42 9.33 12.64
C TYR A 415 -1.62 8.06 12.35
N ASN A 416 -0.69 7.71 13.24
CA ASN A 416 0.08 6.48 13.17
C ASN A 416 -0.78 5.26 13.52
N VAL A 417 -0.33 4.08 13.12
CA VAL A 417 -0.92 2.78 13.46
C VAL A 417 0.18 1.91 14.05
N SER A 418 0.07 1.54 15.31
CA SER A 418 1.06 0.71 16.01
C SER A 418 0.66 -0.76 16.12
N THR A 419 -0.62 -1.09 15.92
CA THR A 419 -1.13 -2.45 16.02
C THR A 419 -2.16 -2.72 14.93
N LEU A 420 -2.02 -3.85 14.25
CA LEU A 420 -3.03 -4.42 13.37
C LEU A 420 -3.70 -5.60 14.05
N GLU A 421 -4.95 -5.42 14.49
CA GLU A 421 -5.75 -6.49 15.10
C GLU A 421 -6.56 -7.23 14.02
N PRO A 422 -6.46 -8.57 13.92
CA PRO A 422 -7.28 -9.33 12.98
C PRO A 422 -8.75 -9.26 13.38
N VAL A 423 -9.62 -8.78 12.48
CA VAL A 423 -11.06 -8.65 12.74
C VAL A 423 -11.91 -9.59 11.90
N ILE A 424 -11.39 -10.02 10.75
CA ILE A 424 -11.96 -11.07 9.89
C ILE A 424 -10.81 -11.94 9.43
N THR A 425 -10.97 -13.24 9.48
CA THR A 425 -10.02 -14.21 8.91
C THR A 425 -10.81 -15.12 8.00
N GLY A 426 -10.37 -15.22 6.75
CA GLY A 426 -10.99 -16.09 5.75
C GLY A 426 -10.79 -17.57 6.04
N PRO A 427 -11.39 -18.46 5.24
CA PRO A 427 -11.22 -19.89 5.40
C PRO A 427 -9.85 -20.35 4.88
N ASP A 428 -9.40 -21.50 5.34
CA ASP A 428 -8.42 -22.32 4.62
C ASP A 428 -9.14 -23.00 3.44
N PHE A 429 -8.48 -23.17 2.30
CA PHE A 429 -9.13 -23.71 1.11
C PHE A 429 -9.49 -25.20 1.22
N THR A 430 -9.09 -25.86 2.31
CA THR A 430 -9.53 -27.20 2.68
C THR A 430 -10.77 -27.23 3.58
N ASP A 431 -11.28 -26.08 4.02
CA ASP A 431 -12.48 -25.97 4.86
C ASP A 431 -13.76 -26.45 4.15
N SER A 432 -14.77 -26.77 4.95
CA SER A 432 -16.04 -27.27 4.43
C SER A 432 -16.84 -26.14 3.75
N PRO A 433 -17.72 -26.45 2.78
CA PRO A 433 -18.64 -25.47 2.19
C PRO A 433 -19.44 -24.65 3.20
N GLU A 434 -19.84 -25.26 4.31
CA GLU A 434 -20.66 -24.61 5.34
C GLU A 434 -19.87 -23.52 6.07
N ASP A 435 -18.56 -23.72 6.26
CA ASP A 435 -17.66 -22.74 6.87
C ASP A 435 -17.30 -21.62 5.88
N ALA A 436 -17.13 -21.97 4.59
CA ALA A 436 -16.78 -21.05 3.53
C ALA A 436 -17.93 -20.11 3.09
N ASP A 437 -19.18 -20.53 3.25
CA ASP A 437 -20.36 -19.76 2.84
C ASP A 437 -20.57 -18.47 3.65
N ASP A 438 -20.09 -18.43 4.90
CA ASP A 438 -20.24 -17.30 5.83
C ASP A 438 -18.89 -16.61 6.16
N ALA A 439 -17.83 -17.00 5.45
CA ALA A 439 -16.51 -16.41 5.58
C ALA A 439 -16.20 -15.58 4.34
N LEU A 440 -15.36 -14.56 4.50
CA LEU A 440 -14.80 -13.82 3.37
C LEU A 440 -13.63 -14.61 2.74
N ARG A 441 -13.47 -14.53 1.42
CA ARG A 441 -12.46 -15.23 0.63
C ARG A 441 -11.77 -14.24 -0.30
N ASN A 442 -10.45 -14.10 -0.14
CA ASN A 442 -9.61 -13.18 -0.90
C ASN A 442 -10.21 -11.77 -0.85
N ILE A 443 -10.10 -11.16 0.34
CA ILE A 443 -10.44 -9.75 0.50
C ILE A 443 -9.58 -8.98 -0.47
N ASP A 444 -10.23 -8.33 -1.42
CA ASP A 444 -9.60 -7.37 -2.29
C ASP A 444 -9.72 -6.01 -1.59
N ASN A 445 -10.81 -5.28 -1.85
CA ASN A 445 -10.97 -3.94 -1.32
C ASN A 445 -11.86 -3.86 -0.08
N VAL A 446 -11.54 -2.91 0.81
CA VAL A 446 -12.38 -2.51 1.94
C VAL A 446 -12.90 -1.09 1.74
N TYR A 447 -14.12 -0.81 2.18
CA TYR A 447 -14.68 0.55 2.18
C TYR A 447 -15.41 0.86 3.49
N THR A 448 -14.91 1.81 4.25
CA THR A 448 -15.44 2.26 5.53
C THR A 448 -16.55 3.27 5.30
N MET A 449 -17.78 2.80 5.49
CA MET A 449 -18.96 3.64 5.42
C MET A 449 -18.95 4.70 6.52
N ARG A 450 -19.60 5.84 6.26
CA ARG A 450 -19.71 6.95 7.24
C ARG A 450 -20.33 6.61 8.59
N ASP A 451 -21.09 5.51 8.68
CA ASP A 451 -21.66 5.02 9.95
C ASP A 451 -20.73 4.06 10.71
N GLY A 452 -19.51 3.85 10.20
CA GLY A 452 -18.46 3.00 10.76
C GLY A 452 -18.57 1.53 10.39
N ARG A 453 -19.56 1.11 9.60
CA ARG A 453 -19.56 -0.25 9.01
C ARG A 453 -18.56 -0.31 7.85
N VAL A 454 -18.05 -1.49 7.56
CA VAL A 454 -17.07 -1.70 6.49
C VAL A 454 -17.68 -2.62 5.45
N LEU A 455 -17.66 -2.20 4.18
CA LEU A 455 -17.90 -3.08 3.05
C LEU A 455 -16.60 -3.85 2.78
N CYS A 456 -16.71 -5.16 2.63
CA CYS A 456 -15.59 -6.03 2.30
C CYS A 456 -15.88 -6.70 0.96
N CYS A 457 -15.05 -6.41 -0.04
CA CYS A 457 -15.21 -6.81 -1.42
C CYS A 457 -14.26 -7.97 -1.72
N GLU A 458 -14.76 -9.03 -2.34
CA GLU A 458 -13.94 -10.15 -2.76
C GLU A 458 -13.54 -10.04 -4.24
N ASP A 459 -12.30 -10.43 -4.55
CA ASP A 459 -11.88 -10.86 -5.88
C ASP A 459 -11.22 -12.23 -5.77
N GLY A 460 -12.05 -13.25 -5.54
CA GLY A 460 -11.59 -14.58 -5.19
C GLY A 460 -11.48 -15.52 -6.38
N PHE A 461 -10.32 -16.16 -6.49
CA PHE A 461 -10.12 -17.29 -7.41
C PHE A 461 -9.93 -18.60 -6.63
N GLY A 462 -10.35 -19.72 -7.22
CA GLY A 462 -10.23 -21.02 -6.57
C GLY A 462 -11.01 -21.13 -5.25
N GLY A 463 -10.53 -21.94 -4.32
CA GLY A 463 -11.08 -22.03 -2.97
C GLY A 463 -11.98 -23.23 -2.67
N PRO A 464 -12.45 -23.34 -1.41
CA PRO A 464 -13.38 -24.38 -0.99
C PRO A 464 -14.72 -24.15 -1.70
N ALA A 465 -15.43 -25.24 -1.98
CA ALA A 465 -16.69 -25.14 -2.70
C ALA A 465 -17.73 -24.38 -1.86
N ARG A 466 -18.08 -23.15 -2.22
CA ARG A 466 -19.25 -22.45 -1.65
C ARG A 466 -20.55 -22.96 -2.28
N SER A 467 -21.67 -22.79 -1.58
CA SER A 467 -23.01 -23.06 -2.11
C SER A 467 -23.44 -22.06 -3.20
N TYR A 468 -22.67 -20.98 -3.37
CA TYR A 468 -22.82 -19.98 -4.43
C TYR A 468 -21.49 -19.77 -5.19
N PRO A 469 -21.53 -19.51 -6.50
CA PRO A 469 -20.33 -19.48 -7.34
C PRO A 469 -19.73 -18.08 -7.54
N ASN A 470 -20.37 -17.04 -7.01
CA ASN A 470 -19.97 -15.65 -7.25
C ASN A 470 -19.20 -15.10 -6.05
N ASP A 471 -18.37 -14.10 -6.30
CA ASP A 471 -17.80 -13.26 -5.25
C ASP A 471 -18.88 -12.54 -4.45
N GLY A 472 -18.59 -12.34 -3.17
CA GLY A 472 -19.46 -11.70 -2.21
C GLY A 472 -19.09 -10.25 -1.94
N LEU A 473 -20.09 -9.47 -1.52
CA LEU A 473 -19.91 -8.18 -0.88
C LEU A 473 -20.49 -8.29 0.53
N TYR A 474 -19.61 -8.18 1.53
CA TYR A 474 -19.99 -8.36 2.93
C TYR A 474 -20.05 -7.02 3.65
N VAL A 475 -20.84 -6.97 4.72
CA VAL A 475 -20.90 -5.79 5.61
C VAL A 475 -20.40 -6.22 6.97
N TYR A 476 -19.19 -5.78 7.32
CA TYR A 476 -18.65 -5.93 8.65
C TYR A 476 -19.16 -4.80 9.55
N GLN A 477 -19.68 -5.17 10.73
CA GLN A 477 -20.02 -4.22 11.77
C GLN A 477 -18.99 -4.32 12.89
N PRO A 478 -18.18 -3.28 13.12
CA PRO A 478 -17.22 -3.27 14.21
C PRO A 478 -17.91 -3.39 15.57
N LYS A 479 -17.24 -4.03 16.52
CA LYS A 479 -17.68 -4.06 17.91
C LYS A 479 -17.70 -2.64 18.47
N VAL A 480 -18.66 -2.37 19.36
CA VAL A 480 -18.72 -1.11 20.11
C VAL A 480 -17.47 -1.02 20.98
N THR A 481 -16.72 0.06 20.79
CA THR A 481 -15.52 0.35 21.58
C THR A 481 -15.82 1.49 22.54
N VAL A 482 -15.36 1.36 23.79
CA VAL A 482 -15.46 2.41 24.81
C VAL A 482 -14.05 2.73 25.28
N SER A 483 -13.62 3.97 25.10
CA SER A 483 -12.31 4.46 25.49
C SER A 483 -12.43 5.55 26.55
N ALA A 484 -11.38 5.71 27.34
CA ALA A 484 -11.17 6.86 28.22
C ALA A 484 -9.94 7.60 27.70
N GLU A 485 -10.07 8.90 27.43
CA GLU A 485 -8.94 9.74 27.02
C GLU A 485 -7.98 9.99 28.20
N SER A 486 -6.88 10.69 27.93
CA SER A 486 -5.93 11.08 28.97
C SER A 486 -6.04 12.56 29.31
N ALA A 487 -5.83 12.90 30.58
CA ALA A 487 -5.77 14.29 31.03
C ALA A 487 -4.62 14.48 32.01
N ALA A 488 -3.80 15.51 31.78
CA ALA A 488 -2.79 15.94 32.74
C ALA A 488 -3.43 16.83 33.81
N VAL A 489 -3.28 16.46 35.09
CA VAL A 489 -3.87 17.20 36.20
C VAL A 489 -2.81 17.53 37.24
N SER A 490 -2.71 18.80 37.64
CA SER A 490 -1.81 19.22 38.71
C SER A 490 -2.25 18.66 40.06
N SER A 491 -1.29 18.40 40.96
CA SER A 491 -1.57 17.92 42.31
C SER A 491 -2.57 18.82 43.04
N GLY A 492 -3.64 18.23 43.58
CA GLY A 492 -4.72 18.93 44.28
C GLY A 492 -5.72 19.66 43.37
N SER A 493 -5.62 19.49 42.05
CA SER A 493 -6.57 20.03 41.07
C SER A 493 -7.50 18.93 40.55
N THR A 494 -8.62 19.33 39.94
CA THR A 494 -9.54 18.42 39.25
C THR A 494 -9.40 18.66 37.75
N GLY A 495 -9.24 17.58 36.98
CA GLY A 495 -9.38 17.57 35.53
C GLY A 495 -10.59 16.73 35.13
N SER A 496 -10.91 16.74 33.85
CA SER A 496 -11.97 15.91 33.29
C SER A 496 -11.40 15.00 32.23
N VAL A 497 -11.77 13.73 32.28
CA VAL A 497 -11.40 12.73 31.28
C VAL A 497 -12.62 12.38 30.43
N PRO A 498 -12.62 12.68 29.12
CA PRO A 498 -13.63 12.18 28.19
C PRO A 498 -13.64 10.65 28.15
N LEU A 499 -14.83 10.06 28.28
CA LEU A 499 -15.14 8.71 27.86
C LEU A 499 -15.88 8.80 26.55
N THR A 500 -15.45 8.02 25.57
CA THR A 500 -16.01 8.03 24.22
C THR A 500 -16.45 6.61 23.85
N ALA A 501 -17.64 6.47 23.29
CA ALA A 501 -18.12 5.21 22.72
C ALA A 501 -18.26 5.34 21.20
N SER A 502 -17.62 4.46 20.44
CA SER A 502 -17.62 4.44 18.97
C SER A 502 -18.27 3.16 18.42
N SER A 503 -18.47 3.10 17.08
CA SER A 503 -19.09 1.96 16.37
C SER A 503 -20.53 1.66 16.78
N LEU A 504 -21.35 2.72 16.88
CA LEU A 504 -22.76 2.66 17.24
C LEU A 504 -23.68 3.05 16.06
N PRO A 505 -23.64 2.37 14.90
CA PRO A 505 -24.40 2.77 13.71
C PRO A 505 -25.92 2.82 13.94
N ALA A 506 -26.43 1.91 14.79
CA ALA A 506 -27.84 1.86 15.20
C ALA A 506 -28.11 2.53 16.56
N GLY A 507 -27.09 3.14 17.17
CA GLY A 507 -27.12 3.65 18.54
C GLY A 507 -27.14 2.54 19.60
N PHE A 508 -27.57 2.90 20.81
CA PHE A 508 -27.69 1.94 21.92
C PHE A 508 -28.97 2.14 22.72
N SER A 509 -29.66 1.04 23.04
CA SER A 509 -30.89 1.07 23.85
C SER A 509 -30.63 1.36 25.33
N GLY A 510 -29.40 1.11 25.79
CA GLY A 510 -28.96 1.30 27.15
C GLY A 510 -27.54 0.80 27.34
N ALA A 511 -26.76 1.48 28.18
CA ALA A 511 -25.40 1.12 28.53
C ALA A 511 -25.20 1.19 30.04
N ARG A 512 -24.34 0.30 30.55
CA ARG A 512 -23.82 0.37 31.92
C ARG A 512 -22.31 0.27 31.85
N LEU A 513 -21.63 1.28 32.36
CA LEU A 513 -20.18 1.37 32.41
C LEU A 513 -19.74 1.44 33.87
N THR A 514 -18.56 0.90 34.16
CA THR A 514 -17.87 1.11 35.43
C THR A 514 -16.49 1.64 35.09
N VAL A 515 -16.18 2.84 35.56
CA VAL A 515 -14.84 3.44 35.46
C VAL A 515 -14.17 3.32 36.81
N SER A 516 -12.89 2.96 36.82
CA SER A 516 -12.11 2.82 38.05
C SER A 516 -10.70 3.38 37.88
N THR A 517 -10.18 4.00 38.94
CA THR A 517 -8.78 4.42 38.99
C THR A 517 -7.88 3.21 39.23
N SER A 518 -6.84 3.04 38.43
CA SER A 518 -5.85 1.96 38.64
C SER A 518 -5.06 2.13 39.95
N ASN A 519 -4.89 3.38 40.41
CA ASN A 519 -4.28 3.72 41.69
C ASN A 519 -5.11 4.76 42.47
N PRO A 520 -5.99 4.31 43.37
CA PRO A 520 -6.87 5.20 44.15
C PRO A 520 -6.14 6.05 45.20
N GLU A 521 -4.84 5.79 45.46
CA GLU A 521 -4.03 6.67 46.32
C GLU A 521 -3.54 7.93 45.59
N VAL A 522 -3.55 7.90 44.24
CA VAL A 522 -3.03 8.98 43.38
C VAL A 522 -4.16 9.88 42.86
N ALA A 523 -5.29 9.29 42.50
CA ALA A 523 -6.44 10.01 41.96
C ALA A 523 -7.76 9.41 42.47
N SER A 524 -8.80 10.23 42.57
CA SER A 524 -10.16 9.83 42.91
C SER A 524 -11.15 10.45 41.94
N ILE A 525 -12.17 9.70 41.54
CA ILE A 525 -13.27 10.18 40.73
C ILE A 525 -14.17 11.06 41.62
N THR A 526 -14.46 12.28 41.18
CA THR A 526 -15.23 13.26 41.96
C THR A 526 -16.56 13.65 41.33
N GLY A 527 -16.75 13.36 40.04
CA GLY A 527 -17.97 13.67 39.30
C GLY A 527 -18.13 12.76 38.08
N VAL A 528 -19.33 12.82 37.50
CA VAL A 528 -19.61 12.31 36.15
C VAL A 528 -20.55 13.32 35.51
N SER A 529 -20.20 13.81 34.32
CA SER A 529 -21.07 14.62 33.46
C SER A 529 -21.42 13.87 32.18
N PHE A 530 -22.67 14.06 31.74
CA PHE A 530 -23.24 13.41 30.58
C PHE A 530 -23.40 14.41 29.44
N SER A 531 -23.28 13.94 28.20
CA SER A 531 -23.67 14.70 27.01
C SER A 531 -25.19 14.93 26.99
N ASP A 532 -25.61 16.10 26.52
CA ASP A 532 -27.03 16.46 26.35
C ASP A 532 -27.76 15.55 25.35
N ALA A 533 -27.03 14.81 24.52
CA ALA A 533 -27.59 13.88 23.57
C ALA A 533 -28.15 12.60 24.24
N VAL A 534 -27.73 12.28 25.47
CA VAL A 534 -28.12 11.05 26.17
C VAL A 534 -29.35 11.31 27.03
N GLY A 535 -30.51 10.76 26.64
CA GLY A 535 -31.78 11.15 27.26
C GLY A 535 -32.00 10.63 28.70
N LEU A 536 -31.57 9.42 29.05
CA LEU A 536 -31.65 8.91 30.43
C LEU A 536 -30.26 8.63 30.99
N THR A 537 -29.97 9.14 32.18
CA THR A 537 -28.63 9.07 32.79
C THR A 537 -28.70 8.87 34.30
N GLU A 538 -27.85 8.00 34.85
CA GLU A 538 -27.67 7.78 36.28
C GLU A 538 -26.19 7.47 36.56
N SER A 539 -25.62 8.07 37.60
CA SER A 539 -24.25 7.78 38.03
C SER A 539 -24.15 7.60 39.55
N SER A 540 -23.27 6.73 40.00
CA SER A 540 -22.93 6.56 41.41
C SER A 540 -21.42 6.39 41.58
N ILE A 541 -20.80 7.17 42.45
CA ILE A 541 -19.37 7.11 42.79
C ILE A 541 -19.22 6.32 44.09
N SER A 542 -18.20 5.45 44.19
CA SER A 542 -17.88 4.73 45.42
C SER A 542 -17.45 5.68 46.54
N ASP A 543 -17.67 5.29 47.80
CA ASP A 543 -17.37 6.14 48.96
C ASP A 543 -15.90 6.59 49.03
N ASP A 544 -14.99 5.79 48.48
CA ASP A 544 -13.55 6.06 48.40
C ASP A 544 -13.13 6.76 47.10
N GLY A 545 -14.06 7.05 46.19
CA GLY A 545 -13.78 7.67 44.90
C GLY A 545 -12.99 6.80 43.93
N SER A 546 -12.75 5.52 44.24
CA SER A 546 -11.96 4.61 43.39
C SER A 546 -12.69 4.17 42.12
N SER A 547 -14.03 4.28 42.10
CA SER A 547 -14.84 3.89 40.95
C SER A 547 -16.13 4.69 40.81
N ALA A 548 -16.63 4.78 39.58
CA ALA A 548 -17.96 5.31 39.26
C ALA A 548 -18.71 4.31 38.37
N THR A 549 -19.94 3.99 38.74
CA THR A 549 -20.89 3.29 37.86
C THR A 549 -21.72 4.33 37.13
N ILE A 550 -21.80 4.19 35.81
CA ILE A 550 -22.54 5.05 34.90
C ILE A 550 -23.59 4.19 34.21
N ARG A 551 -24.82 4.66 34.15
CA ARG A 551 -25.93 4.04 33.42
C ARG A 551 -26.55 5.09 32.53
N MET A 552 -26.82 4.70 31.30
CA MET A 552 -27.39 5.62 30.34
C MET A 552 -28.26 4.92 29.30
N ALA A 553 -29.17 5.65 28.65
CA ALA A 553 -29.91 5.17 27.50
C ALA A 553 -30.19 6.31 26.52
N ASP A 554 -30.05 6.01 25.23
CA ASP A 554 -30.45 6.89 24.14
C ASP A 554 -31.93 6.67 23.79
N VAL A 555 -32.81 7.25 24.61
CA VAL A 555 -34.27 7.11 24.45
C VAL A 555 -34.82 7.90 23.27
N ASP A 556 -34.13 8.95 22.85
CA ASP A 556 -34.55 9.86 21.79
C ASP A 556 -33.88 9.53 20.45
N THR A 557 -33.03 8.48 20.41
CA THR A 557 -32.28 8.05 19.22
C THR A 557 -31.35 9.13 18.67
N ASN A 558 -30.83 9.98 19.57
CA ASN A 558 -29.91 11.06 19.25
C ASN A 558 -28.49 10.54 18.94
N VAL A 559 -28.17 9.32 19.40
CA VAL A 559 -26.89 8.64 19.20
C VAL A 559 -27.04 7.65 18.04
N ARG A 560 -27.46 8.14 16.87
CA ARG A 560 -27.54 7.35 15.64
C ARG A 560 -26.95 8.13 14.48
N TYR A 561 -26.35 7.42 13.54
CA TYR A 561 -25.92 8.02 12.29
C TYR A 561 -27.14 8.28 11.39
N PHE A 562 -27.34 9.54 10.97
CA PHE A 562 -28.30 9.90 9.94
C PHE A 562 -27.54 10.21 8.65
N LEU A 563 -27.83 9.47 7.57
CA LEU A 563 -27.17 9.58 6.25
C LEU A 563 -27.17 10.99 5.63
N ASN A 564 -27.90 11.97 6.20
CA ASN A 564 -28.10 13.32 5.66
C ASN A 564 -27.61 14.46 6.59
N GLU A 565 -26.91 14.17 7.69
CA GLU A 565 -26.39 15.22 8.61
C GLU A 565 -24.89 15.48 8.37
N PRO A 566 -24.41 16.75 8.45
CA PRO A 566 -22.99 17.08 8.35
C PRO A 566 -22.15 16.43 9.46
N ARG A 567 -20.90 16.03 9.13
CA ARG A 567 -20.01 15.29 10.04
C ARG A 567 -19.73 15.99 11.37
N GLU A 568 -19.74 17.32 11.45
CA GLU A 568 -19.61 18.05 12.73
C GLU A 568 -20.76 17.73 13.73
N ARG A 569 -21.95 17.39 13.23
CA ARG A 569 -23.07 16.91 14.07
C ARG A 569 -23.02 15.41 14.29
N CYS A 570 -22.52 14.63 13.32
CA CYS A 570 -22.31 13.20 13.49
C CYS A 570 -21.16 12.88 14.45
N LEU A 571 -20.07 13.65 14.50
CA LEU A 571 -19.02 13.52 15.52
C LEU A 571 -19.60 13.63 16.94
N ASN A 572 -20.59 14.49 17.16
CA ASN A 572 -21.33 14.58 18.42
C ASN A 572 -22.29 13.38 18.66
N ALA A 573 -22.64 12.62 17.61
CA ALA A 573 -23.46 11.40 17.68
C ALA A 573 -22.62 10.12 17.76
N THR A 574 -21.39 10.10 17.21
CA THR A 574 -20.49 8.93 17.11
C THR A 574 -19.31 8.98 18.10
N LYS A 575 -18.97 10.17 18.63
CA LYS A 575 -18.06 10.37 19.77
C LYS A 575 -18.83 11.16 20.85
N GLN A 576 -19.48 10.44 21.76
CA GLN A 576 -20.16 11.08 22.89
C GLN A 576 -19.21 11.19 24.06
N SER A 577 -18.74 12.39 24.35
CA SER A 577 -17.89 12.65 25.51
C SER A 577 -18.72 12.65 26.79
N LEU A 578 -18.45 11.69 27.67
CA LEU A 578 -18.78 11.78 29.09
C LEU A 578 -17.54 12.23 29.84
N SER A 579 -17.64 13.20 30.74
CA SER A 579 -16.47 13.65 31.52
C SER A 579 -16.51 13.02 32.91
N VAL A 580 -15.43 12.34 33.31
CA VAL A 580 -15.22 11.84 34.68
C VAL A 580 -14.21 12.71 35.41
#